data_AF-A0A396GPI6-F1
#
_entry.id   AF-A0A396GPI6-F1
#
_cell.length_a   1.000
_cell.length_b   1.000
_cell.length_c   1.000
_cell.angle_alpha   90.00
_cell.angle_beta   90.00
_cell.angle_gamma   90.00
#
_symmetry.space_group_name_H-M   'P 1'
#
loop_
_entity.id
_entity.type
_entity.pdbx_description
1 polymer ?
#
loop_
_entity_poly.entity_id
_entity_poly.type
_entity_poly.pdbx_seq_one_letter_code
_entity_poly.pdbx_strand_id
1 'polypeptide(L)'
;MANALAINPKEITEVFNIGIQAIRVNYYPPCPQPERVIGLKSHSDINGLTILLQISDIEGFQIKKDGQWIPVKPMPNAFIINIGDM
;
A
#
# COMPACT_ATOMS: atom_id res chain seq x y z
N MET A 1 3.66 -9.56 -12.81
CA MET A 1 2.97 -8.59 -13.70
C MET A 1 3.30 -8.83 -15.16
N ALA A 2 4.58 -8.90 -15.56
CA ALA A 2 4.99 -9.00 -16.97
C ALA A 2 4.24 -10.08 -17.79
N ASN A 3 4.25 -11.33 -17.32
CA ASN A 3 3.55 -12.44 -18.01
C ASN A 3 2.05 -12.17 -18.21
N ALA A 4 1.37 -11.61 -17.20
CA ALA A 4 -0.06 -11.31 -17.29
C ALA A 4 -0.37 -10.19 -18.29
N LEU A 5 0.58 -9.29 -18.52
CA LEU A 5 0.51 -8.21 -19.50
C LEU A 5 1.10 -8.61 -20.87
N ALA A 6 1.52 -9.86 -21.05
CA ALA A 6 2.25 -10.35 -22.24
C ALA A 6 3.52 -9.53 -22.57
N ILE A 7 4.17 -8.97 -21.54
CA ILE A 7 5.45 -8.26 -21.63
C ILE A 7 6.58 -9.25 -21.31
N ASN A 8 7.73 -9.09 -21.95
CA ASN A 8 8.93 -9.86 -21.62
C ASN A 8 9.32 -9.60 -20.14
N PRO A 9 9.42 -10.64 -19.28
CA PRO A 9 9.75 -10.48 -17.86
C PRO A 9 11.01 -9.66 -17.58
N LYS A 10 12.01 -9.73 -18.47
CA LYS A 10 13.25 -8.98 -18.31
C LYS A 10 13.03 -7.48 -18.31
N GLU A 11 12.08 -6.96 -19.09
CA GLU A 11 11.80 -5.52 -19.16
C GLU A 11 11.31 -4.99 -17.82
N ILE A 12 10.37 -5.69 -17.16
CA ILE A 12 9.92 -5.30 -15.83
C ILE A 12 11.04 -5.49 -14.80
N THR A 13 11.76 -6.62 -14.83
CA THR A 13 12.82 -6.86 -13.85
C THR A 13 13.91 -5.79 -13.94
N GLU A 14 14.33 -5.37 -15.13
CA GLU A 14 15.34 -4.33 -15.33
C GLU A 14 14.93 -2.97 -14.74
N VAL A 15 13.66 -2.58 -14.88
CA VAL A 15 13.10 -1.36 -14.26
C VAL A 15 13.25 -1.38 -12.74
N PHE A 16 13.05 -2.54 -12.11
CA PHE A 16 13.15 -2.69 -10.64
C PHE A 16 14.53 -3.13 -10.14
N ASN A 17 15.45 -3.57 -11.02
CA ASN A 17 16.72 -4.20 -10.64
C ASN A 17 17.71 -3.25 -9.95
N ILE A 18 17.70 -1.96 -10.33
CA ILE A 18 18.51 -0.90 -9.72
C ILE A 18 17.60 0.05 -8.90
N GLY A 19 16.39 -0.42 -8.55
CA GLY A 19 15.40 0.37 -7.85
C GLY A 19 15.80 0.69 -6.41
N ILE A 20 15.28 1.80 -5.89
CA ILE A 20 15.40 2.15 -4.47
C ILE A 20 14.34 1.36 -3.70
N GLN A 21 14.76 0.62 -2.68
CA GLN A 21 13.87 0.05 -1.69
C GLN A 21 13.91 0.87 -0.40
N ALA A 22 12.75 1.25 0.11
CA ALA A 22 12.62 1.96 1.37
C ALA A 22 11.58 1.28 2.26
N ILE A 23 11.78 1.39 3.58
CA ILE A 23 10.84 0.90 4.58
C ILE A 23 10.31 2.10 5.35
N ARG A 24 8.98 2.18 5.48
CA ARG A 24 8.29 3.13 6.34
C ARG A 24 7.57 2.39 7.44
N VAL A 25 7.96 2.62 8.68
CA VAL A 25 7.28 2.06 9.87
C VAL A 25 6.36 3.13 10.44
N ASN A 26 5.07 2.83 10.52
CA ASN A 26 4.05 3.76 11.00
C ASN A 26 3.50 3.31 12.37
N TYR A 27 3.39 4.24 13.30
CA TYR A 27 2.71 4.06 14.57
C TYR A 27 1.58 5.09 14.69
N TYR A 28 0.36 4.62 14.89
CA TYR A 28 -0.84 5.45 14.99
C TYR A 28 -1.39 5.36 16.42
N PRO A 29 -1.15 6.35 17.29
CA PRO A 29 -1.63 6.32 18.67
C PRO A 29 -3.16 6.49 18.74
N PRO A 30 -3.82 6.04 19.83
CA PRO A 30 -5.21 6.35 20.09
C PRO A 30 -5.47 7.87 20.05
N CYS A 31 -6.57 8.27 19.44
CA CYS A 31 -6.96 9.68 19.32
C CYS A 31 -8.29 9.92 20.04
N PRO A 32 -8.42 10.95 20.89
CA PRO A 32 -9.68 11.28 21.57
C PRO A 32 -10.72 11.94 20.65
N GLN A 33 -10.31 12.44 19.48
CA GLN A 33 -11.18 13.10 18.50
C GLN A 33 -10.90 12.58 17.09
N PRO A 34 -11.07 11.27 16.82
CA PRO A 34 -10.69 10.64 15.56
C PRO A 34 -11.41 11.21 14.34
N GLU A 35 -12.61 11.78 14.52
CA GLU A 35 -13.39 12.46 13.48
C GLU A 35 -12.80 13.80 13.01
N ARG A 36 -11.79 14.35 13.72
CA ARG A 36 -11.16 15.64 13.41
C ARG A 36 -9.75 15.52 12.83
N VAL A 37 -9.17 14.32 12.84
CA VAL A 37 -7.79 14.08 12.42
C VAL A 37 -7.72 12.87 11.48
N ILE A 38 -6.55 12.66 10.87
CA ILE A 38 -6.29 11.48 10.05
C ILE A 38 -4.91 10.93 10.39
N GLY A 39 -4.77 9.60 10.48
CA GLY A 39 -3.49 8.96 10.77
C GLY A 39 -2.46 9.21 9.67
N LEU A 40 -2.87 9.03 8.41
CA LEU A 40 -2.09 9.34 7.22
C LEU A 40 -3.00 9.97 6.18
N LYS A 41 -2.60 11.12 5.63
CA LYS A 41 -3.40 11.81 4.60
C LYS A 41 -3.57 10.91 3.36
N SER A 42 -4.71 11.05 2.70
CA SER A 42 -4.97 10.41 1.41
C SER A 42 -3.83 10.70 0.42
N HIS A 43 -3.32 9.65 -0.23
CA HIS A 43 -2.27 9.72 -1.24
C HIS A 43 -2.33 8.48 -2.15
N SER A 44 -1.66 8.56 -3.30
CA SER A 44 -1.13 7.42 -4.04
C SER A 44 0.33 7.21 -3.65
N ASP A 45 0.81 5.98 -3.78
CA ASP A 45 2.23 5.70 -3.61
C ASP A 45 2.98 6.11 -4.87
N ILE A 46 4.08 6.84 -4.72
CA ILE A 46 4.92 7.27 -5.86
C ILE A 46 5.79 6.14 -6.44
N ASN A 47 5.94 5.03 -5.72
CA ASN A 47 6.80 3.91 -6.09
C ASN A 47 6.08 2.97 -7.08
N GLY A 48 6.78 1.98 -7.67
CA GLY A 48 6.10 1.00 -8.53
C GLY A 48 5.27 -0.04 -7.75
N LEU A 49 5.75 -0.51 -6.60
CA LEU A 49 5.06 -1.53 -5.80
C LEU A 49 5.27 -1.31 -4.30
N THR A 50 4.19 -1.39 -3.53
CA THR A 50 4.22 -1.37 -2.07
C THR A 50 3.79 -2.73 -1.51
N ILE A 51 4.52 -3.19 -0.49
CA ILE A 51 4.21 -4.40 0.28
C ILE A 51 3.98 -3.96 1.73
N LEU A 52 2.72 -3.96 2.16
CA LEU A 52 2.30 -3.51 3.48
C LEU A 52 2.00 -4.69 4.41
N LEU A 53 2.64 -4.70 5.58
CA LEU A 53 2.29 -5.57 6.70
C LEU A 53 1.54 -4.75 7.75
N GLN A 54 0.36 -5.22 8.15
CA GLN A 54 -0.34 -4.69 9.32
C GLN A 54 0.06 -5.50 10.56
N ILE A 55 0.69 -4.82 11.53
CA ILE A 55 1.28 -5.48 12.71
C ILE A 55 0.21 -5.82 13.77
N SER A 56 -0.90 -5.08 13.82
CA SER A 56 -1.98 -5.28 14.78
C SER A 56 -3.31 -5.60 14.10
N ASP A 57 -4.25 -6.14 14.88
CA ASP A 57 -5.61 -6.43 14.41
C ASP A 57 -6.53 -5.20 14.42
N ILE A 58 -5.98 -4.00 14.61
CA ILE A 58 -6.73 -2.74 14.63
C ILE A 58 -6.97 -2.29 13.19
N GLU A 59 -8.23 -2.07 12.83
CA GLU A 59 -8.63 -1.57 11.52
C GLU A 59 -8.26 -0.08 11.36
N GLY A 60 -7.89 0.32 10.14
CA GLY A 60 -7.53 1.71 9.86
C GLY A 60 -7.06 1.97 8.42
N PHE A 61 -6.57 0.93 7.73
CA PHE A 61 -6.23 1.06 6.33
C PHE A 61 -7.50 1.10 5.46
N GLN A 62 -7.56 2.09 4.56
CA GLN A 62 -8.67 2.30 3.64
C GLN A 62 -8.13 2.61 2.25
N ILE A 63 -8.83 2.13 1.22
CA ILE A 63 -8.57 2.46 -0.19
C ILE A 63 -9.74 3.24 -0.76
N LYS A 64 -9.49 4.06 -1.79
CA LYS A 64 -10.55 4.78 -2.50
C LYS A 64 -10.88 4.06 -3.80
N LYS A 65 -12.13 3.65 -3.99
CA LYS A 65 -12.63 3.03 -5.22
C LYS A 65 -13.98 3.65 -5.59
N ASP A 66 -14.14 4.05 -6.84
CA ASP A 66 -15.38 4.65 -7.36
C ASP A 66 -15.88 5.83 -6.51
N GLY A 67 -14.94 6.66 -6.03
CA GLY A 67 -15.23 7.81 -5.17
C GLY A 67 -15.47 7.50 -3.70
N GLN A 68 -15.59 6.23 -3.32
CA GLN A 68 -15.89 5.78 -1.96
C GLN A 68 -14.66 5.23 -1.25
N TRP A 69 -14.59 5.44 0.07
CA TRP A 69 -13.57 4.84 0.93
C TRP A 69 -14.02 3.45 1.38
N ILE A 70 -13.17 2.46 1.13
CA ILE A 70 -13.40 1.05 1.45
C ILE A 70 -12.37 0.62 2.49
N PRO A 71 -12.79 0.13 3.67
CA PRO A 71 -11.88 -0.44 4.65
C PRO A 71 -11.29 -1.76 4.13
N VAL A 72 -10.01 -1.97 4.38
CA VAL A 72 -9.32 -3.20 4.00
C VAL A 72 -8.86 -3.90 5.27
N LYS A 73 -9.38 -5.11 5.47
CA LYS A 73 -8.97 -6.01 6.55
C LYS A 73 -8.03 -7.06 5.99
N PRO A 74 -6.73 -7.05 6.33
CA PRO A 74 -5.81 -8.11 5.91
C PRO A 74 -6.28 -9.47 6.45
N MET A 75 -6.11 -10.53 5.66
CA MET A 75 -6.25 -11.89 6.16
C MET A 75 -5.10 -12.22 7.12
N PRO A 76 -5.29 -13.16 8.06
CA PRO A 76 -4.19 -13.69 8.86
C PRO A 76 -3.03 -14.14 7.97
N ASN A 77 -1.80 -13.76 8.34
CA ASN A 77 -0.56 -14.07 7.61
C ASN A 77 -0.50 -13.52 6.16
N ALA A 78 -1.22 -12.45 5.85
CA ALA A 78 -1.19 -11.82 4.54
C ALA A 78 -0.50 -10.45 4.54
N PHE A 79 0.13 -10.13 3.41
CA PHE A 79 0.51 -8.76 3.07
C PHE A 79 -0.57 -8.11 2.20
N ILE A 80 -0.70 -6.80 2.29
CA ILE A 80 -1.44 -5.99 1.32
C ILE A 80 -0.46 -5.51 0.27
N ILE A 81 -0.80 -5.70 -1.00
CA ILE A 81 0.03 -5.26 -2.13
C ILE A 81 -0.75 -4.21 -2.91
N ASN A 82 -0.12 -3.08 -3.22
CA ASN A 82 -0.67 -2.10 -4.16
C ASN A 82 0.37 -1.66 -5.18
N ILE A 83 -0.16 -1.25 -6.34
CA ILE A 83 0.58 -0.62 -7.43
C ILE A 83 0.63 0.87 -7.10
N GLY A 84 1.79 1.50 -7.29
CA GLY A 84 1.89 2.96 -7.22
C GLY A 84 1.98 3.60 -8.60
N ASP A 85 2.32 4.88 -8.64
CA ASP A 85 2.13 5.71 -9.85
C ASP A 85 3.17 5.46 -10.96
N MET A 86 4.25 4.72 -10.67
CA MET A 86 5.44 4.55 -11.53
C MET A 86 5.38 3.34 -12.45
#